data_AF-A0AA40IRE4-F1
#
_entry.id   AF-A0AA40IRE4-F1
#
_cell.length_a   1.000
_cell.length_b   1.000
_cell.length_c   1.000
_cell.angle_alpha   90.00
_cell.angle_beta   90.00
_cell.angle_gamma   90.00
#
_symmetry.space_group_name_H-M   'P 1'
#
loop_
_entity.id
_entity.type
_entity.pdbx_description
1 polymer ?
#
loop_
_entity_poly.entity_id
_entity_poly.type
_entity_poly.pdbx_seq_one_letter_code
_entity_poly.pdbx_strand_id
1 'polypeptide(L)'
;MYNMLKLELKNCLRRKEFKIIFTIIMAGVLMHFINEWHELLIKDLTNVLGGYDHTVLQSVFPNPLLISIGSLMPLTCSLIYSDSYYTDIKNGIYKNIVTRTNRFNYVLSKIIITFTVSFLIIFIPLIIDQILCYMCFPFRGHMNYFGDPSYIYINTIYPDVQLHYMSIFHPYINNFIYILINSLFGGLLALLSLSISFVIKKNKYIIVLSSFIIFEIYKFISEILPDIIEYLFNKSIDISIVNGVLHPNNTTSKILLPCSVFVIVLVSTLLIYYGYKKDFNLE
;
A
#
# COMPACT_ATOMS: atom_id res chain seq x y z
N MET A 1 -8.81 -19.44 19.61
CA MET A 1 -8.34 -18.50 18.56
C MET A 1 -9.01 -17.15 18.65
N TYR A 2 -10.35 -17.06 18.63
CA TYR A 2 -11.10 -15.79 18.70
C TYR A 2 -10.69 -14.86 19.86
N ASN A 3 -10.60 -15.39 21.09
CA ASN A 3 -10.21 -14.58 22.26
C ASN A 3 -8.79 -13.99 22.13
N MET A 4 -7.88 -14.69 21.46
CA MET A 4 -6.52 -14.20 21.22
C MET A 4 -6.51 -13.10 20.17
N LEU A 5 -7.28 -13.26 19.09
CA LEU A 5 -7.45 -12.23 18.07
C LEU A 5 -8.01 -10.94 18.68
N LYS A 6 -9.05 -11.05 19.52
CA LYS A 6 -9.64 -9.88 20.19
C LYS A 6 -8.64 -9.17 21.11
N LEU A 7 -7.80 -9.91 21.81
CA LEU A 7 -6.77 -9.36 22.70
C LEU A 7 -5.69 -8.61 21.93
N GLU A 8 -5.13 -9.23 20.90
CA GLU A 8 -4.09 -8.64 20.06
C GLU A 8 -4.61 -7.40 19.30
N LEU A 9 -5.86 -7.42 18.82
CA LEU A 9 -6.48 -6.27 18.17
C LEU A 9 -6.67 -5.11 19.15
N LYS A 10 -7.12 -5.40 20.37
CA LYS A 10 -7.23 -4.38 21.44
C LYS A 10 -5.88 -3.80 21.81
N ASN A 11 -4.83 -4.63 21.85
CA ASN A 11 -3.47 -4.17 22.11
C ASN A 11 -2.98 -3.26 20.99
N CYS A 12 -3.21 -3.63 19.73
CA CYS A 12 -2.83 -2.84 18.57
C CYS A 12 -3.50 -1.45 18.58
N LEU A 13 -4.83 -1.38 18.74
CA LEU A 13 -5.58 -0.11 18.75
C LEU A 13 -5.21 0.81 19.93
N ARG A 14 -4.70 0.23 21.03
CA ARG A 14 -4.27 1.02 22.20
C ARG A 14 -2.85 1.57 22.06
N ARG A 15 -2.05 1.10 21.10
CA ARG A 15 -0.70 1.62 20.88
C ARG A 15 -0.73 3.07 20.42
N LYS A 16 0.24 3.85 20.90
CA LYS A 16 0.41 5.26 20.47
C LYS A 16 0.83 5.34 19.00
N GLU A 17 1.66 4.42 18.54
CA GLU A 17 2.15 4.32 17.16
C GLU A 17 0.99 4.24 16.16
N PHE A 18 0.03 3.33 16.38
CA PHE A 18 -1.20 3.22 15.58
C PHE A 18 -1.94 4.56 15.49
N LYS A 19 -2.20 5.20 16.63
CA LYS A 19 -2.98 6.46 16.69
C LYS A 19 -2.27 7.58 15.93
N ILE A 20 -0.96 7.74 16.14
CA ILE A 20 -0.15 8.79 15.51
C ILE A 20 -0.15 8.60 13.99
N ILE A 21 0.15 7.38 13.51
CA ILE A 21 0.22 7.09 12.07
C ILE A 21 -1.13 7.30 11.41
N PHE A 22 -2.20 6.79 12.01
CA PHE A 22 -3.55 6.99 11.49
C PHE A 22 -3.92 8.47 11.40
N THR A 23 -3.60 9.27 12.43
CA THR A 23 -3.86 10.72 12.38
C THR A 23 -3.04 11.45 11.33
N ILE A 24 -1.77 11.06 11.11
CA ILE A 24 -0.91 11.67 10.10
C ILE A 24 -1.43 11.38 8.69
N ILE A 25 -1.78 10.12 8.39
CA ILE A 25 -2.31 9.74 7.08
C ILE A 25 -3.65 10.43 6.82
N MET A 26 -4.54 10.43 7.82
CA MET A 26 -5.84 11.09 7.69
C MET A 26 -5.70 12.60 7.47
N ALA A 27 -4.81 13.27 8.21
CA ALA A 27 -4.52 14.68 8.01
C ALA A 27 -3.92 14.97 6.63
N GLY A 28 -3.05 14.08 6.14
CA GLY A 28 -2.49 14.16 4.79
C GLY A 28 -3.59 14.14 3.73
N VAL A 29 -4.48 13.14 3.77
CA VAL A 29 -5.62 13.05 2.83
C VAL A 29 -6.49 14.30 2.86
N LEU A 30 -6.84 14.81 4.04
CA LEU A 30 -7.66 16.03 4.14
C LEU A 30 -6.93 17.27 3.59
N MET A 31 -5.61 17.36 3.80
CA MET A 31 -4.81 18.45 3.26
C MET A 31 -4.73 18.41 1.73
N HIS A 32 -4.60 17.21 1.15
CA HIS A 32 -4.68 17.00 -0.30
C HIS A 32 -6.01 17.51 -0.86
N PHE A 33 -7.12 17.06 -0.28
CA PHE A 33 -8.45 17.48 -0.69
C PHE A 33 -8.64 19.02 -0.65
N ILE A 34 -8.13 19.68 0.39
CA ILE A 34 -8.21 21.15 0.50
C ILE A 34 -7.42 21.84 -0.62
N ASN A 35 -6.25 21.31 -0.99
CA ASN A 35 -5.44 21.87 -2.07
C ASN A 35 -6.15 21.74 -3.41
N GLU A 36 -6.70 20.56 -3.72
CA GLU A 36 -7.47 20.31 -4.94
C GLU A 36 -8.71 21.21 -5.02
N TRP A 37 -9.39 21.40 -3.89
CA TRP A 37 -10.51 22.32 -3.80
C TRP A 37 -10.10 23.78 -4.09
N HIS A 38 -8.96 24.20 -3.56
CA HIS A 38 -8.44 25.56 -3.80
C HIS A 38 -8.08 25.78 -5.27
N GLU A 39 -7.45 24.80 -5.92
CA GLU A 39 -7.08 24.89 -7.34
C GLU A 39 -8.30 24.90 -8.27
N LEU A 40 -9.39 24.22 -7.89
CA LEU A 40 -10.64 24.26 -8.63
C LEU A 40 -11.29 25.67 -8.64
N LEU A 41 -11.12 26.45 -7.57
CA LEU A 41 -11.66 27.82 -7.48
C LEU A 41 -10.95 28.81 -8.42
N ILE A 42 -9.73 28.51 -8.85
CA ILE A 42 -8.87 29.41 -9.64
C ILE A 42 -9.01 29.15 -11.15
N LYS A 43 -9.39 27.94 -11.56
CA LYS A 43 -9.43 27.53 -12.97
C LYS A 43 -10.72 27.92 -13.68
N ASP A 44 -10.60 28.19 -14.99
CA ASP A 44 -11.72 28.36 -15.90
C ASP A 44 -12.55 27.06 -16.00
N LEU A 45 -13.88 27.21 -16.08
CA LEU A 45 -14.86 26.11 -16.15
C LEU A 45 -14.59 25.11 -17.30
N THR A 46 -13.83 25.51 -18.32
CA THR A 46 -13.49 24.67 -19.48
C THR A 46 -12.42 23.62 -19.16
N ASN A 47 -11.59 23.83 -18.14
CA ASN A 47 -10.45 22.97 -17.80
C ASN A 47 -10.70 22.14 -16.52
N VAL A 48 -11.97 21.93 -16.17
CA VAL A 48 -12.36 21.18 -14.98
C VAL A 48 -12.30 19.68 -15.28
N LEU A 49 -11.56 18.95 -14.43
CA LEU A 49 -11.44 17.50 -14.48
C LEU A 49 -12.64 16.83 -13.78
N GLY A 50 -12.83 15.54 -14.04
CA GLY A 50 -13.86 14.78 -13.32
C GLY A 50 -13.44 14.54 -11.86
N GLY A 51 -14.40 14.43 -10.96
CA GLY A 51 -14.13 14.18 -9.54
C GLY A 51 -13.37 12.87 -9.27
N TYR A 52 -13.33 11.94 -10.23
CA TYR A 52 -12.47 10.76 -10.15
C TYR A 52 -10.98 11.09 -10.31
N ASP A 53 -10.64 12.03 -11.19
CA ASP A 53 -9.26 12.46 -11.45
C ASP A 53 -8.69 13.33 -10.32
N HIS A 54 -9.53 13.88 -9.45
CA HIS A 54 -9.12 14.69 -8.29
C HIS A 54 -8.76 13.89 -7.04
N THR A 55 -8.85 12.56 -7.10
CA THR A 55 -8.51 11.70 -5.94
C THR A 55 -7.01 11.66 -5.70
N VAL A 56 -6.57 11.40 -4.46
CA VAL A 56 -5.15 11.31 -4.08
C VAL A 56 -4.36 10.39 -5.01
N LEU A 57 -4.98 9.34 -5.55
CA LEU A 57 -4.35 8.35 -6.43
C LEU A 57 -4.25 8.78 -7.90
N GLN A 58 -5.05 9.74 -8.36
CA GLN A 58 -5.17 10.13 -9.78
C GLN A 58 -4.91 11.60 -10.04
N SER A 59 -4.74 12.40 -9.00
CA SER A 59 -4.55 13.83 -9.11
C SER A 59 -3.50 14.21 -10.14
N VAL A 60 -3.89 15.02 -11.12
CA VAL A 60 -2.98 15.61 -12.13
C VAL A 60 -2.04 16.63 -11.48
N PHE A 61 -2.46 17.22 -10.37
CA PHE A 61 -1.68 18.23 -9.68
C PHE A 61 -0.51 17.59 -8.92
N PRO A 62 0.64 18.27 -8.85
CA PRO A 62 1.83 17.75 -8.20
C PRO A 62 1.56 17.57 -6.71
N ASN A 63 1.26 16.33 -6.33
CA ASN A 63 0.88 16.01 -4.97
C ASN A 63 2.04 15.40 -4.20
N PRO A 64 2.70 16.16 -3.29
CA PRO A 64 3.78 15.62 -2.48
C PRO A 64 3.30 14.46 -1.59
N LEU A 65 1.99 14.40 -1.34
CA LEU A 65 1.35 13.33 -0.60
C LEU A 65 1.32 12.00 -1.36
N LEU A 66 1.10 11.99 -2.69
CA LEU A 66 1.19 10.77 -3.48
C LEU A 66 2.63 10.21 -3.47
N ILE A 67 3.63 11.09 -3.62
CA ILE A 67 5.05 10.73 -3.60
C ILE A 67 5.45 10.15 -2.23
N SER A 68 4.96 10.76 -1.15
CA SER A 68 5.23 10.30 0.22
C SER A 68 4.45 9.03 0.58
N ILE A 69 3.20 8.88 0.17
CA ILE A 69 2.45 7.61 0.36
C ILE A 69 3.11 6.49 -0.43
N GLY A 70 3.54 6.74 -1.66
CA GLY A 70 4.15 5.73 -2.51
C GLY A 70 5.50 5.20 -2.02
N SER A 71 6.40 6.09 -1.60
CA SER A 71 7.73 5.72 -1.09
C SER A 71 7.71 5.32 0.39
N LEU A 72 6.97 6.05 1.24
CA LEU A 72 6.92 5.79 2.69
C LEU A 72 5.83 4.78 3.08
N MET A 73 5.06 4.23 2.14
CA MET A 73 4.06 3.19 2.40
C MET A 73 4.60 2.03 3.25
N PRO A 74 5.74 1.40 2.90
CA PRO A 74 6.26 0.28 3.67
C PRO A 74 6.67 0.69 5.09
N LEU A 75 7.15 1.92 5.26
CA LEU A 75 7.57 2.44 6.56
C LEU A 75 6.35 2.68 7.47
N THR A 76 5.31 3.34 6.96
CA THR A 76 4.08 3.59 7.72
C THR A 76 3.36 2.30 8.07
N CYS A 77 3.30 1.33 7.14
CA CYS A 77 2.68 0.02 7.34
C CYS A 77 3.41 -0.83 8.39
N SER A 78 4.74 -0.85 8.35
CA SER A 78 5.54 -1.64 9.28
C SER A 78 5.52 -1.06 10.70
N LEU A 79 5.57 0.27 10.85
CA LEU A 79 5.61 0.94 12.16
C LEU A 79 4.42 0.64 13.10
N ILE A 80 3.28 0.18 12.57
CA ILE A 80 2.05 0.02 13.37
C ILE A 80 2.12 -1.16 14.33
N TYR A 81 2.49 -2.35 13.82
CA TYR A 81 2.39 -3.59 14.60
C TYR A 81 3.37 -4.70 14.17
N SER A 82 4.29 -4.43 13.24
CA SER A 82 5.23 -5.47 12.76
C SER A 82 6.28 -5.85 13.82
N ASP A 83 6.57 -4.95 14.77
CA ASP A 83 7.50 -5.17 15.87
C ASP A 83 6.88 -5.93 17.07
N SER A 84 5.58 -6.23 17.00
CA SER A 84 4.83 -6.79 18.13
C SER A 84 5.45 -8.09 18.66
N TYR A 85 5.85 -8.99 17.77
CA TYR A 85 6.52 -10.24 18.15
C TYR A 85 7.83 -10.01 18.90
N TYR A 86 8.68 -9.09 18.41
CA TYR A 86 9.92 -8.72 19.07
C TYR A 86 9.67 -8.10 20.45
N THR A 87 8.67 -7.23 20.58
CA THR A 87 8.33 -6.61 21.87
C THR A 87 7.87 -7.64 22.91
N ASP A 88 7.12 -8.67 22.50
CA ASP A 88 6.63 -9.70 23.41
C ASP A 88 7.74 -10.64 23.89
N ILE A 89 8.74 -10.92 23.06
CA ILE A 89 9.94 -11.65 23.46
C ILE A 89 10.77 -10.80 24.44
N LYS A 90 11.04 -9.54 24.10
CA LYS A 90 11.87 -8.65 24.92
C LYS A 90 11.27 -8.43 26.31
N ASN A 91 9.94 -8.30 26.39
CA ASN A 91 9.22 -8.09 27.65
C ASN A 91 8.96 -9.41 28.42
N GLY A 92 9.37 -10.57 27.89
CA GLY A 92 9.14 -11.88 28.51
C GLY A 92 7.69 -12.36 28.50
N ILE A 93 6.78 -11.60 27.88
CA ILE A 93 5.34 -11.93 27.79
C ILE A 93 5.13 -13.21 26.97
N TYR A 94 5.99 -13.45 25.97
CA TYR A 94 5.95 -14.64 25.12
C TYR A 94 5.88 -15.96 25.92
N LYS A 95 6.70 -16.11 26.97
CA LYS A 95 6.72 -17.34 27.80
C LYS A 95 5.37 -17.60 28.49
N ASN A 96 4.71 -16.53 28.94
CA ASN A 96 3.41 -16.63 29.61
C ASN A 96 2.26 -16.91 28.63
N ILE A 97 2.38 -16.48 27.37
CA ILE A 97 1.37 -16.74 26.34
C ILE A 97 1.46 -18.19 25.86
N VAL A 98 2.68 -18.67 25.61
CA VAL A 98 2.93 -20.02 25.08
C VAL A 98 2.51 -21.13 26.06
N THR A 99 2.60 -20.90 27.36
CA THR A 99 2.15 -21.88 28.38
C THR A 99 0.63 -22.02 28.45
N ARG A 100 -0.12 -21.00 28.02
CA ARG A 100 -1.59 -20.96 28.11
C ARG A 100 -2.30 -21.19 26.79
N THR A 101 -1.59 -21.09 25.66
CA THR A 101 -2.17 -21.18 24.33
C THR A 101 -1.24 -21.86 23.33
N ASN A 102 -1.81 -22.56 22.35
CA ASN A 102 -1.03 -23.15 21.26
C ASN A 102 -0.26 -22.06 20.49
N ARG A 103 1.03 -22.29 20.27
CA ARG A 103 1.93 -21.36 19.55
C ARG A 103 1.45 -21.03 18.14
N PHE A 104 0.95 -22.04 17.43
CA PHE A 104 0.40 -21.86 16.10
C PHE A 104 -0.74 -20.83 16.09
N ASN A 105 -1.67 -20.93 17.05
CA ASN A 105 -2.77 -19.99 17.17
C ASN A 105 -2.29 -18.57 17.51
N TYR A 106 -1.19 -18.45 18.27
CA TYR A 106 -0.57 -17.17 18.58
C TYR A 106 0.06 -16.51 17.34
N VAL A 107 0.93 -17.24 16.62
CA VAL A 107 1.59 -16.74 15.41
C VAL A 107 0.56 -16.35 14.35
N LEU A 108 -0.43 -17.21 14.11
CA LEU A 108 -1.50 -16.97 13.15
C LEU A 108 -2.34 -15.74 13.56
N SER A 109 -2.64 -15.58 14.86
CA SER A 109 -3.35 -14.38 15.33
C SER A 109 -2.58 -13.09 15.08
N LYS A 110 -1.24 -13.09 15.25
CA LYS A 110 -0.41 -11.93 14.94
C LYS A 110 -0.42 -11.59 13.45
N ILE A 111 -0.24 -12.59 12.59
CA ILE A 111 -0.27 -12.43 11.13
C ILE A 111 -1.58 -11.77 10.69
N ILE A 112 -2.72 -12.33 11.10
CA ILE A 112 -4.04 -11.79 10.74
C ILE A 112 -4.18 -10.33 11.19
N ILE A 113 -3.75 -10.01 12.41
CA ILE A 113 -3.96 -8.68 12.98
C ILE A 113 -3.02 -7.66 12.35
N THR A 114 -1.75 -8.01 12.13
CA THR A 114 -0.84 -7.12 11.41
C THR A 114 -1.37 -6.78 10.02
N PHE A 115 -1.86 -7.77 9.29
CA PHE A 115 -2.38 -7.58 7.94
C PHE A 115 -3.67 -6.75 7.94
N THR A 116 -4.65 -7.13 8.75
CA THR A 116 -5.96 -6.45 8.78
C THR A 116 -5.84 -5.01 9.26
N VAL A 117 -5.00 -4.73 10.27
CA VAL A 117 -4.84 -3.36 10.76
C VAL A 117 -4.11 -2.47 9.75
N SER A 118 -3.02 -2.95 9.15
CA SER A 118 -2.29 -2.16 8.13
C SER A 118 -3.13 -1.93 6.88
N PHE A 119 -3.90 -2.93 6.44
CA PHE A 119 -4.89 -2.79 5.37
C PHE A 119 -5.88 -1.66 5.67
N LEU A 120 -6.51 -1.68 6.86
CA LEU A 120 -7.52 -0.69 7.24
C LEU A 120 -6.96 0.73 7.36
N ILE A 121 -5.70 0.89 7.77
CA ILE A 121 -5.07 2.21 7.92
C ILE A 121 -4.88 2.92 6.59
N ILE A 122 -4.65 2.19 5.50
CA ILE A 122 -4.58 2.76 4.15
C ILE A 122 -5.97 2.85 3.53
N PHE A 123 -6.79 1.82 3.72
CA PHE A 123 -8.11 1.71 3.09
C PHE A 123 -9.08 2.80 3.56
N ILE A 124 -9.14 3.07 4.87
CA ILE A 124 -10.10 4.03 5.44
C ILE A 124 -9.84 5.46 4.93
N PRO A 125 -8.62 6.02 5.02
CA PRO A 125 -8.35 7.37 4.53
C PRO A 125 -8.61 7.52 3.03
N LEU A 126 -8.18 6.55 2.21
CA LEU A 126 -8.39 6.61 0.75
C LEU A 126 -9.87 6.51 0.35
N ILE A 127 -10.69 5.76 1.08
CA ILE A 127 -12.14 5.75 0.83
C ILE A 127 -12.77 7.08 1.20
N ILE A 128 -12.36 7.68 2.31
CA ILE A 128 -12.88 8.98 2.72
C ILE A 128 -12.52 10.04 1.68
N ASP A 129 -11.29 9.99 1.14
CA ASP A 129 -10.86 10.81 0.01
C ASP A 129 -11.80 10.68 -1.19
N GLN A 130 -12.03 9.44 -1.65
CA GLN A 130 -12.90 9.15 -2.79
C GLN A 130 -14.33 9.69 -2.57
N ILE A 131 -14.87 9.56 -1.36
CA ILE A 131 -16.20 10.04 -1.00
C ILE A 131 -16.24 11.57 -1.02
N LEU A 132 -15.23 12.24 -0.47
CA LEU A 132 -15.12 13.69 -0.48
C LEU A 132 -15.04 14.21 -1.92
N CYS A 133 -14.18 13.62 -2.75
CA CYS A 133 -14.04 13.98 -4.16
C CYS A 133 -15.37 13.77 -4.92
N TYR A 134 -16.09 12.67 -4.65
CA TYR A 134 -17.39 12.39 -5.26
C TYR A 134 -18.46 13.43 -4.88
N MET A 135 -18.46 13.92 -3.63
CA MET A 135 -19.46 14.89 -3.17
C MET A 135 -19.19 16.32 -3.63
N CYS A 136 -17.92 16.68 -3.81
CA CYS A 136 -17.50 18.07 -3.99
C CYS A 136 -17.18 18.44 -5.44
N PHE A 137 -16.78 17.47 -6.28
CA PHE A 137 -16.37 17.71 -7.67
C PHE A 137 -17.42 17.23 -8.67
N PRO A 138 -17.43 17.75 -9.91
CA PRO A 138 -18.37 17.30 -10.93
C PRO A 138 -18.15 15.83 -11.29
N PHE A 139 -19.26 15.10 -11.51
CA PHE A 139 -19.21 13.67 -11.80
C PHE A 139 -18.43 13.31 -13.08
N ARG A 140 -18.44 14.21 -14.08
CA ARG A 140 -17.64 14.11 -15.31
C ARG A 140 -17.05 15.48 -15.63
N GLY A 141 -15.75 15.50 -15.91
CA GLY A 141 -15.03 16.70 -16.36
C GLY A 141 -15.06 16.86 -17.88
N HIS A 142 -14.62 18.03 -18.33
CA HIS A 142 -14.43 18.31 -19.76
C HIS A 142 -13.08 17.81 -20.27
N MET A 143 -12.10 17.71 -19.37
CA MET A 143 -10.76 17.21 -19.63
C MET A 143 -10.48 15.96 -18.80
N ASN A 144 -9.56 15.15 -19.28
CA ASN A 144 -9.07 13.96 -18.58
C ASN A 144 -7.66 14.17 -18.03
N TYR A 145 -7.19 13.23 -17.22
CA TYR A 145 -5.85 13.21 -16.63
C TYR A 145 -4.70 13.60 -17.57
N PHE A 146 -4.76 13.19 -18.84
CA PHE A 146 -3.71 13.46 -19.84
C PHE A 146 -3.75 14.88 -20.44
N GLY A 147 -4.67 15.73 -19.99
CA GLY A 147 -4.89 17.07 -20.58
C GLY A 147 -5.68 17.05 -21.88
N ASP A 148 -6.11 15.88 -22.34
CA ASP A 148 -6.94 15.72 -23.52
C ASP A 148 -8.43 15.98 -23.21
N PRO A 149 -9.19 16.52 -24.18
CA PRO A 149 -10.64 16.53 -24.11
C PRO A 149 -11.20 15.12 -23.88
N SER A 150 -12.19 15.02 -23.00
CA SER A 150 -12.80 13.75 -22.58
C SER A 150 -13.28 12.85 -23.72
N TYR A 151 -13.70 13.42 -24.86
CA TYR A 151 -14.16 12.66 -26.03
C TYR A 151 -13.02 11.99 -26.82
N ILE A 152 -11.80 12.54 -26.79
CA ILE A 152 -10.63 11.95 -27.47
C ILE A 152 -10.18 10.70 -26.71
N TYR A 153 -10.14 10.78 -25.39
CA TYR A 153 -9.71 9.69 -24.52
C TYR A 153 -10.57 8.43 -24.63
N ILE A 154 -11.86 8.57 -24.92
CA ILE A 154 -12.76 7.42 -25.14
C ILE A 154 -12.36 6.66 -26.43
N ASN A 155 -11.79 7.37 -27.41
CA ASN A 155 -11.40 6.81 -28.70
C ASN A 155 -9.94 6.34 -28.74
N THR A 156 -9.10 6.73 -27.78
CA THR A 156 -7.71 6.29 -27.68
C THR A 156 -7.57 5.12 -26.72
N ILE A 157 -7.26 3.94 -27.26
CA ILE A 157 -6.92 2.77 -26.45
C ILE A 157 -5.44 2.89 -26.10
N TYR A 158 -5.13 3.15 -24.82
CA TYR A 158 -3.77 3.03 -24.30
C TYR A 158 -3.56 1.58 -23.83
N PRO A 159 -2.87 0.73 -24.61
CA PRO A 159 -2.78 -0.72 -24.32
C PRO A 159 -1.98 -1.03 -23.05
N ASP A 160 -1.14 -0.08 -22.63
CA ASP A 160 -0.17 -0.21 -21.55
C ASP A 160 -0.73 0.23 -20.18
N VAL A 161 -1.87 0.92 -20.19
CA VAL A 161 -2.59 1.29 -18.96
C VAL A 161 -3.40 0.07 -18.48
N GLN A 162 -3.17 -0.34 -17.24
CA GLN A 162 -3.91 -1.44 -16.65
C GLN A 162 -5.37 -1.05 -16.42
N LEU A 163 -6.28 -2.01 -16.64
CA LEU A 163 -7.72 -1.79 -16.49
C LEU A 163 -8.29 -0.60 -17.31
N HIS A 164 -7.65 -0.22 -18.43
CA HIS A 164 -8.06 0.92 -19.28
C HIS A 164 -9.53 0.90 -19.71
N TYR A 165 -10.09 -0.27 -20.00
CA TYR A 165 -11.52 -0.37 -20.31
C TYR A 165 -12.40 0.02 -19.12
N MET A 166 -12.02 -0.38 -17.90
CA MET A 166 -12.78 -0.02 -16.70
C MET A 166 -12.61 1.45 -16.32
N SER A 167 -11.44 2.05 -16.55
CA SER A 167 -11.23 3.48 -16.30
C SER A 167 -12.13 4.36 -17.19
N ILE A 168 -12.36 3.96 -18.44
CA ILE A 168 -13.25 4.70 -19.37
C ILE A 168 -14.73 4.53 -19.00
N PHE A 169 -15.21 3.31 -18.81
CA PHE A 169 -16.65 3.06 -18.62
C PHE A 169 -17.11 3.32 -17.17
N HIS A 170 -16.25 3.01 -16.19
CA HIS A 170 -16.57 3.09 -14.76
C HIS A 170 -15.38 3.62 -13.93
N PRO A 171 -15.02 4.90 -14.05
CA PRO A 171 -13.81 5.47 -13.42
C PRO A 171 -13.81 5.34 -11.90
N TYR A 172 -14.95 5.57 -11.23
CA TYR A 172 -15.06 5.41 -9.77
C TYR A 172 -14.84 3.97 -9.29
N ILE A 173 -15.28 2.98 -10.07
CA ILE A 173 -15.05 1.56 -9.74
C ILE A 173 -13.57 1.23 -9.92
N ASN A 174 -12.95 1.78 -10.97
CA ASN A 174 -11.52 1.63 -11.18
C ASN A 174 -10.73 2.18 -9.97
N ASN A 175 -11.03 3.38 -9.50
CA ASN A 175 -10.34 3.96 -8.34
C ASN A 175 -10.52 3.10 -7.10
N PHE A 176 -11.73 2.58 -6.87
CA PHE A 176 -12.00 1.66 -5.76
C PHE A 176 -11.14 0.38 -5.83
N ILE A 177 -10.97 -0.20 -7.03
CA ILE A 177 -10.09 -1.35 -7.24
C ILE A 177 -8.64 -0.99 -6.90
N TYR A 178 -8.15 0.18 -7.31
CA TYR A 178 -6.79 0.64 -6.98
C TYR A 178 -6.62 0.94 -5.49
N ILE A 179 -7.65 1.43 -4.79
CA ILE A 179 -7.64 1.57 -3.33
C ILE A 179 -7.49 0.19 -2.66
N LEU A 180 -8.20 -0.82 -3.15
CA LEU A 180 -8.06 -2.19 -2.67
C LEU A 180 -6.66 -2.77 -2.93
N ILE A 181 -6.11 -2.56 -4.13
CA ILE A 181 -4.76 -3.04 -4.48
C ILE A 181 -3.71 -2.40 -3.56
N ASN A 182 -3.76 -1.08 -3.37
CA ASN A 182 -2.81 -0.35 -2.52
C ASN A 182 -2.90 -0.78 -1.05
N SER A 183 -4.11 -0.93 -0.52
CA SER A 183 -4.32 -1.39 0.86
C SER A 183 -3.88 -2.84 1.07
N LEU A 184 -4.12 -3.74 0.10
CA LEU A 184 -3.60 -5.11 0.13
C LEU A 184 -2.07 -5.13 0.11
N PHE A 185 -1.46 -4.32 -0.74
CA PHE A 185 -0.01 -4.22 -0.85
C PHE A 185 0.63 -3.70 0.44
N GLY A 186 0.03 -2.68 1.08
CA GLY A 186 0.46 -2.21 2.40
C GLY A 186 0.36 -3.28 3.49
N GLY A 187 -0.71 -4.08 3.46
CA GLY A 187 -0.88 -5.26 4.31
C GLY A 187 0.25 -6.28 4.16
N LEU A 188 0.63 -6.58 2.92
CA LEU A 188 1.71 -7.52 2.61
C LEU A 188 3.08 -7.02 3.03
N LEU A 189 3.36 -5.72 2.87
CA LEU A 189 4.61 -5.12 3.34
C LEU A 189 4.72 -5.17 4.88
N ALA A 190 3.63 -4.90 5.60
CA ALA A 190 3.61 -5.07 7.05
C ALA A 190 3.89 -6.52 7.48
N LEU A 191 3.32 -7.50 6.76
CA LEU A 191 3.59 -8.92 6.97
C LEU A 191 5.05 -9.29 6.70
N LEU A 192 5.66 -8.71 5.66
CA LEU A 192 7.07 -8.90 5.35
C LEU A 192 7.93 -8.40 6.53
N SER A 193 7.67 -7.21 7.05
CA SER A 193 8.37 -6.70 8.24
C SER A 193 8.19 -7.61 9.46
N LEU A 194 6.97 -8.10 9.70
CA LEU A 194 6.70 -9.04 10.81
C LEU A 194 7.44 -10.38 10.61
N SER A 195 7.52 -10.88 9.37
CA SER A 195 8.25 -12.11 9.08
C SER A 195 9.74 -12.00 9.44
N ILE A 196 10.34 -10.83 9.20
CA ILE A 196 11.73 -10.51 9.55
C ILE A 196 11.91 -10.46 11.08
N SER A 197 10.88 -10.01 11.82
CA SER A 197 10.90 -10.03 13.29
C SER A 197 11.07 -11.43 13.88
N PHE A 198 10.67 -12.49 13.19
CA PHE A 198 10.88 -13.86 13.67
C PHE A 198 12.34 -14.30 13.56
N VAL A 199 13.07 -13.80 12.55
CA VAL A 199 14.45 -14.20 12.27
C VAL A 199 15.45 -13.34 13.04
N ILE A 200 15.22 -12.01 13.08
CA ILE A 200 16.14 -11.04 13.67
C ILE A 200 15.57 -10.52 14.99
N LYS A 201 16.17 -10.93 16.11
CA LYS A 201 15.74 -10.57 17.48
C LYS A 201 16.66 -9.54 18.15
N LYS A 202 17.18 -8.56 17.39
CA LYS A 202 18.17 -7.59 17.89
C LYS A 202 17.58 -6.23 18.27
N ASN A 203 16.86 -5.58 17.36
CA ASN A 203 16.36 -4.21 17.57
C ASN A 203 15.04 -3.98 16.82
N LYS A 204 14.09 -3.28 17.46
CA LYS A 204 12.77 -2.98 16.88
C LYS A 204 12.87 -2.12 15.62
N TYR A 205 13.79 -1.16 15.60
CA TYR A 205 13.92 -0.22 14.49
C TYR A 205 14.45 -0.90 13.21
N ILE A 206 15.34 -1.89 13.36
CA ILE A 206 15.86 -2.66 12.23
C ILE A 206 14.74 -3.46 11.54
N ILE A 207 13.83 -4.03 12.34
CA ILE A 207 12.69 -4.81 11.83
C ILE A 207 11.77 -3.91 11.00
N VAL A 208 11.44 -2.73 11.51
CA VAL A 208 10.59 -1.76 10.79
C VAL A 208 11.27 -1.28 9.51
N LEU A 209 12.53 -0.82 9.60
CA LEU A 209 13.27 -0.27 8.47
C LEU A 209 13.55 -1.31 7.37
N SER A 210 13.62 -2.60 7.72
CA SER A 210 13.93 -3.66 6.75
C SER A 210 12.94 -3.72 5.59
N SER A 211 11.63 -3.59 5.86
CA SER A 211 10.62 -3.61 4.79
C SER A 211 10.68 -2.39 3.88
N PHE A 212 11.09 -1.24 4.42
CA PHE A 212 11.31 -0.03 3.64
C PHE A 212 12.51 -0.18 2.71
N ILE A 213 13.65 -0.64 3.24
CA ILE A 213 14.87 -0.85 2.44
C ILE A 213 14.63 -1.87 1.32
N ILE A 214 13.95 -2.98 1.62
CA ILE A 214 13.65 -4.01 0.62
C ILE A 214 12.76 -3.45 -0.49
N PHE A 215 11.75 -2.64 -0.15
CA PHE A 215 10.86 -2.05 -1.12
C PHE A 215 11.56 -1.01 -2.01
N GLU A 216 12.39 -0.14 -1.44
CA GLU A 216 13.15 0.85 -2.22
C GLU A 216 14.19 0.20 -3.14
N ILE A 217 14.87 -0.86 -2.68
CA ILE A 217 15.76 -1.64 -3.55
C ILE A 217 14.98 -2.29 -4.69
N TYR A 218 13.80 -2.85 -4.39
CA TYR A 218 12.94 -3.44 -5.41
C TYR A 218 12.51 -2.41 -6.45
N LYS A 219 12.10 -1.21 -6.00
CA LYS A 219 11.75 -0.08 -6.86
C LYS A 219 12.91 0.32 -7.75
N PHE A 220 14.09 0.52 -7.17
CA PHE A 220 15.29 0.91 -7.91
C PHE A 220 15.68 -0.11 -8.98
N ILE A 221 15.67 -1.41 -8.65
CA ILE A 221 15.92 -2.48 -9.61
C ILE A 221 14.86 -2.46 -10.72
N SER A 222 13.60 -2.26 -10.36
CA SER A 222 12.49 -2.27 -11.30
C SER A 222 12.55 -1.16 -12.34
N GLU A 223 13.09 0.01 -11.97
CA GLU A 223 13.26 1.15 -12.87
C GLU A 223 14.44 0.96 -13.83
N ILE A 224 15.54 0.35 -13.39
CA ILE A 224 16.77 0.20 -14.19
C ILE A 224 16.72 -1.00 -15.15
N LEU A 225 16.07 -2.08 -14.74
CA LEU A 225 16.03 -3.35 -15.48
C LEU A 225 15.42 -3.24 -16.91
N PRO A 226 14.32 -2.49 -17.17
CA PRO A 226 13.81 -2.28 -18.53
C PRO A 226 14.81 -1.61 -19.45
N ASP A 227 15.47 -0.53 -19.02
CA ASP A 227 16.43 0.22 -19.84
C ASP A 227 17.60 -0.67 -20.28
N ILE A 228 18.07 -1.55 -19.39
CA ILE A 228 19.12 -2.52 -19.69
C ILE A 228 18.63 -3.58 -20.69
N ILE A 229 17.39 -4.06 -20.55
CA ILE A 229 16.83 -5.07 -21.45
C ILE A 229 16.56 -4.49 -22.83
N GLU A 230 16.05 -3.27 -22.91
CA GLU A 230 15.83 -2.57 -24.17
C GLU A 230 17.16 -2.37 -24.91
N TYR A 231 18.20 -1.95 -24.18
CA TYR A 231 19.56 -1.82 -24.71
C TYR A 231 20.14 -3.16 -25.21
N LEU A 232 19.87 -4.27 -24.51
CA LEU A 232 20.44 -5.59 -24.84
C LEU A 232 19.66 -6.37 -25.90
N PHE A 233 18.33 -6.25 -25.95
CA PHE A 233 17.45 -7.08 -26.77
C PHE A 233 16.69 -6.31 -27.86
N ASN A 234 16.86 -4.99 -27.95
CA ASN A 234 16.19 -4.14 -28.93
C ASN A 234 14.66 -4.37 -28.95
N LYS A 235 14.12 -4.66 -27.76
CA LYS A 235 12.72 -4.96 -27.50
C LYS A 235 12.31 -4.12 -26.31
N SER A 236 11.42 -3.17 -26.54
CA SER A 236 10.82 -2.37 -25.47
C SER A 236 9.97 -3.30 -24.60
N ILE A 237 10.32 -3.40 -23.33
CA ILE A 237 9.47 -4.04 -22.33
C ILE A 237 9.20 -2.95 -21.29
N ASP A 238 7.98 -2.42 -21.29
CA ASP A 238 7.57 -1.39 -20.33
C ASP A 238 7.38 -2.02 -18.95
N ILE A 239 8.47 -1.97 -18.16
CA ILE A 239 8.56 -2.53 -16.82
C ILE A 239 8.52 -1.39 -15.79
N SER A 240 7.49 -0.52 -15.80
CA SER A 240 7.37 0.54 -14.78
C SER A 240 6.66 0.06 -13.50
N ILE A 241 7.19 -0.99 -12.86
CA ILE A 241 6.50 -1.81 -11.85
C ILE A 241 5.92 -1.01 -10.68
N VAL A 242 6.67 -0.05 -10.15
CA VAL A 242 6.32 0.55 -8.85
C VAL A 242 5.45 1.78 -8.98
N ASN A 243 5.57 2.52 -10.08
CA ASN A 243 4.72 3.69 -10.29
C ASN A 243 3.29 3.30 -10.68
N GLY A 244 3.05 2.08 -11.23
CA GLY A 244 1.69 1.60 -11.54
C GLY A 244 0.98 0.78 -10.46
N VAL A 245 1.64 0.34 -9.37
CA VAL A 245 0.92 -0.18 -8.18
C VAL A 245 0.06 0.94 -7.58
N LEU A 246 0.64 2.14 -7.52
CA LEU A 246 0.11 3.29 -6.78
C LEU A 246 -0.76 4.19 -7.65
N HIS A 247 -0.50 4.24 -8.96
CA HIS A 247 -1.17 5.16 -9.88
C HIS A 247 -1.85 4.39 -11.03
N PRO A 248 -3.17 4.55 -11.24
CA PRO A 248 -3.94 3.77 -12.21
C PRO A 248 -3.58 4.07 -13.67
N ASN A 249 -2.92 5.19 -13.93
CA ASN A 249 -2.62 5.65 -15.29
C ASN A 249 -1.16 5.40 -15.72
N ASN A 250 -0.36 4.72 -14.91
CA ASN A 250 1.03 4.39 -15.27
C ASN A 250 1.12 3.08 -16.03
N THR A 251 1.97 3.07 -17.06
CA THR A 251 2.16 1.98 -18.02
C THR A 251 2.85 0.78 -17.37
N THR A 252 2.07 -0.08 -16.72
CA THR A 252 2.60 -1.29 -16.08
C THR A 252 2.22 -2.51 -16.90
N SER A 253 3.23 -3.29 -17.28
CA SER A 253 3.00 -4.62 -17.84
C SER A 253 2.07 -5.46 -16.94
N LYS A 254 0.97 -5.96 -17.55
CA LYS A 254 -0.16 -6.66 -16.90
C LYS A 254 0.24 -7.88 -16.07
N ILE A 255 1.45 -8.41 -16.28
CA ILE A 255 1.95 -9.68 -15.72
C ILE A 255 2.76 -9.46 -14.43
N LEU A 256 3.22 -8.23 -14.18
CA LEU A 256 4.34 -8.01 -13.28
C LEU A 256 3.93 -7.66 -11.84
N LEU A 257 2.80 -6.96 -11.67
CA LEU A 257 2.15 -6.76 -10.36
C LEU A 257 1.77 -8.06 -9.64
N PRO A 258 1.09 -9.04 -10.28
CA PRO A 258 0.79 -10.29 -9.60
C PRO A 258 2.07 -11.08 -9.25
N CYS A 259 3.13 -10.94 -10.05
CA CYS A 259 4.43 -11.59 -9.79
C CYS A 259 5.11 -10.99 -8.55
N SER A 260 5.14 -9.66 -8.40
CA SER A 260 5.74 -9.01 -7.22
C SER A 260 4.99 -9.35 -5.92
N VAL A 261 3.66 -9.36 -5.97
CA VAL A 261 2.79 -9.80 -4.88
C VAL A 261 3.07 -11.26 -4.51
N PHE A 262 3.19 -12.14 -5.50
CA PHE A 262 3.49 -13.56 -5.27
C PHE A 262 4.86 -13.77 -4.60
N VAL A 263 5.89 -13.03 -5.04
CA VAL A 263 7.23 -13.08 -4.43
C VAL A 263 7.19 -12.62 -2.97
N ILE A 264 6.50 -11.51 -2.67
CA ILE A 264 6.37 -11.00 -1.28
C ILE A 264 5.66 -12.02 -0.38
N VAL A 265 4.59 -12.65 -0.88
CA VAL A 265 3.87 -13.70 -0.15
C VAL A 265 4.75 -14.93 0.07
N LEU A 266 5.49 -15.39 -0.94
CA LEU A 266 6.43 -16.51 -0.80
C LEU A 266 7.54 -16.22 0.20
N VAL A 267 8.18 -15.05 0.11
CA VAL A 267 9.28 -14.67 1.01
C VAL A 267 8.78 -14.56 2.46
N SER A 268 7.64 -13.90 2.67
CA SER A 268 7.06 -13.76 4.02
C SER A 268 6.67 -15.12 4.62
N THR A 269 6.05 -16.01 3.85
CA THR A 269 5.69 -17.36 4.31
C THR A 269 6.91 -18.23 4.61
N LEU A 270 7.95 -18.19 3.78
CA LEU A 270 9.22 -18.89 4.03
C LEU A 270 9.95 -18.38 5.28
N LEU A 271 9.99 -17.06 5.49
CA LEU A 271 10.61 -16.46 6.67
C LEU A 271 9.85 -16.80 7.96
N ILE A 272 8.52 -16.81 7.91
CA ILE A 272 7.68 -17.25 9.04
C ILE A 272 7.93 -18.73 9.33
N TYR A 273 7.97 -19.58 8.30
CA TYR A 273 8.25 -21.00 8.47
C TYR A 273 9.64 -21.27 9.06
N TYR A 274 10.66 -20.57 8.57
CA TYR A 274 12.03 -20.66 9.09
C TYR A 274 12.12 -20.17 10.54
N GLY A 275 11.49 -19.05 10.86
CA GLY A 275 11.42 -18.52 12.22
C GLY A 275 10.70 -19.46 13.19
N TYR A 276 9.58 -20.04 12.77
CA TYR A 276 8.83 -21.04 13.53
C TYR A 276 9.67 -22.28 13.84
N LYS A 277 10.41 -22.81 12.85
CA LYS A 277 11.27 -23.99 13.02
C LYS A 277 12.50 -23.70 13.89
N LYS A 278 13.09 -22.51 13.80
CA LYS A 278 14.25 -22.12 14.61
C LYS A 278 13.90 -22.02 16.09
N ASP A 279 12.71 -21.54 16.42
CA ASP A 279 12.23 -21.47 17.81
C ASP A 279 11.81 -22.85 18.37
N PHE A 280 11.53 -23.84 17.51
CA PHE A 280 11.30 -25.23 17.92
C PHE A 280 12.59 -25.94 18.35
N ASN A 281 13.74 -25.57 17.80
CA ASN A 281 15.04 -26.19 18.12
C ASN A 281 15.74 -25.59 19.36
N LEU A 282 15.15 -24.57 19.99
CA LEU A 282 15.70 -23.90 21.18
C LEU A 282 15.02 -24.35 22.49
N GLU A 283 14.09 -25.31 22.40
CA GLU A 283 13.49 -26.02 23.53
C GLU A 283 14.09 -27.42 23.66
#